data_AF-A0A9X9XL40-F1
#
_entry.id   AF-A0A9X9XL40-F1
#
_cell.length_a   1.000
_cell.length_b   1.000
_cell.length_c   1.000
_cell.angle_alpha   90.00
_cell.angle_beta   90.00
_cell.angle_gamma   90.00
#
_symmetry.space_group_name_H-M   'P 1'
#
loop_
_entity.id
_entity.type
_entity.pdbx_description
1 polymer ?
#
loop_
_entity_poly.entity_id
_entity_poly.type
_entity_poly.pdbx_seq_one_letter_code
_entity_poly.pdbx_strand_id
1 'polypeptide(L)' 'MLRGQYHGHPYGELNLVVPLDKGAELKGLQGWQGPGWTAPDPGSRHHPEVRGGAVIALFYLPAGRISYDFAAPS' A
#
# COMPACT_ATOMS: atom_id res chain seq x y z
N MET A 1 -14.07 -3.73 -4.99
CA MET A 1 -12.62 -3.59 -4.80
C MET A 1 -12.28 -2.12 -4.97
N LEU A 2 -11.64 -1.53 -3.97
CA LEU A 2 -11.21 -0.13 -4.03
C LEU A 2 -9.72 -0.10 -4.39
N ARG A 3 -9.35 0.78 -5.32
CA ARG A 3 -7.99 0.90 -5.86
C ARG A 3 -7.58 2.36 -5.82
N GLY A 4 -6.45 2.66 -5.19
CA GLY A 4 -5.85 3.99 -5.24
C GLY A 4 -5.00 4.21 -6.49
N GLN A 5 -4.42 5.41 -6.59
CA GLN A 5 -3.56 5.79 -7.71
C GLN A 5 -2.28 4.95 -7.76
N TYR A 6 -1.82 4.66 -8.98
CA TYR A 6 -0.51 4.04 -9.18
C TYR A 6 0.57 5.01 -8.74
N HIS A 7 1.51 4.53 -7.91
CA HIS A 7 2.62 5.32 -7.44
C HIS A 7 3.83 4.42 -7.16
N GLY A 8 4.98 5.06 -6.97
CA GLY A 8 6.20 4.43 -6.54
C GLY A 8 6.78 5.04 -5.26
N HIS A 9 7.58 4.23 -4.58
CA HIS A 9 8.25 4.55 -3.32
C HIS A 9 9.76 4.61 -3.54
N PRO A 10 10.35 5.79 -3.86
CA PRO A 10 11.78 5.88 -4.17
C PRO A 10 12.70 5.32 -3.07
N TYR A 11 12.29 5.47 -1.82
CA TYR A 11 13.05 5.05 -0.64
C TYR A 11 12.33 3.99 0.21
N GLY A 12 11.24 3.42 -0.30
CA GLY A 12 10.43 2.41 0.40
C GLY A 12 9.28 3.01 1.21
N GLU A 13 8.58 2.14 1.94
CA GLU A 13 7.45 2.50 2.80
C GLU A 13 7.44 1.60 4.05
N LEU A 14 7.01 2.12 5.19
CA LEU A 14 6.52 1.32 6.32
C LEU A 14 5.04 1.63 6.53
N ASN A 15 4.18 0.63 6.50
CA ASN A 15 2.74 0.83 6.58
C ASN A 15 2.09 -0.09 7.60
N LEU A 16 1.20 0.45 8.44
CA LEU A 16 0.35 -0.31 9.33
C LEU A 16 -1.05 -0.45 8.73
N VAL A 17 -1.48 -1.68 8.52
CA VAL A 17 -2.84 -2.04 8.11
C VAL A 17 -3.69 -2.23 9.36
N VAL A 18 -4.74 -1.41 9.48
CA VAL A 18 -5.72 -1.48 10.57
C VAL A 18 -7.11 -1.75 9.96
N PRO A 19 -7.56 -3.01 9.93
CA PRO A 19 -8.88 -3.36 9.41
C PRO A 19 -10.01 -2.73 10.23
N LEU A 20 -11.01 -2.16 9.55
CA LEU A 20 -12.27 -1.72 10.17
C LEU A 20 -13.34 -2.81 10.11
N ASP A 21 -13.31 -3.62 9.05
CA ASP A 21 -14.17 -4.77 8.87
C ASP A 21 -13.40 -6.08 9.08
N LYS A 22 -14.10 -7.09 9.58
CA LYS A 22 -13.52 -8.42 9.78
C LYS A 22 -13.10 -9.02 8.44
N GLY A 23 -11.81 -9.30 8.28
CA GLY A 23 -11.24 -9.90 7.07
C GLY A 23 -10.89 -8.88 5.98
N ALA A 24 -10.95 -7.57 6.27
CA ALA A 24 -10.43 -6.57 5.35
C ALA A 24 -8.90 -6.64 5.26
N GLU A 25 -8.39 -6.54 4.03
CA GLU A 25 -6.96 -6.70 3.72
C GLU A 25 -6.52 -5.63 2.72
N LEU A 26 -5.26 -5.23 2.84
CA LEU A 26 -4.56 -4.38 1.87
C LEU A 26 -3.61 -5.24 1.03
N LYS A 27 -3.58 -5.03 -0.27
CA LYS A 27 -2.60 -5.67 -1.16
C LYS A 27 -1.29 -4.89 -1.13
N GLY A 28 -0.26 -5.50 -0.54
CA GLY A 28 1.13 -5.06 -0.67
C GLY A 28 1.85 -5.81 -1.78
N LEU A 29 3.17 -5.64 -1.84
CA LEU A 29 4.04 -6.41 -2.74
C LEU A 29 4.10 -7.90 -2.36
N GLN A 30 3.84 -8.21 -1.09
CA GLN A 30 3.87 -9.56 -0.53
C GLN A 30 2.47 -10.21 -0.52
N GLY A 31 1.57 -9.79 -1.42
CA GLY A 31 0.19 -10.26 -1.48
C GLY A 31 -0.76 -9.51 -0.54
N TRP A 32 -1.87 -10.16 -0.18
CA TRP A 32 -2.88 -9.60 0.70
C TRP A 32 -2.44 -9.70 2.16
N GLN A 33 -2.50 -8.58 2.87
CA GLN A 33 -2.04 -8.45 4.24
C GLN A 33 -3.18 -7.91 5.10
N GLY A 34 -3.47 -8.61 6.19
CA GLY A 34 -4.45 -8.23 7.21
C GLY A 34 -3.83 -7.31 8.27
N PRO A 35 -4.27 -7.38 9.54
CA PRO A 35 -3.77 -6.49 10.58
C PRO A 35 -2.26 -6.66 10.81
N GLY A 36 -1.54 -5.54 10.85
CA GLY A 36 -0.10 -5.55 11.10
C GLY A 36 0.68 -4.66 10.14
N TRP A 37 2.01 -4.85 10.15
CA TRP A 37 2.94 -4.03 9.40
C TRP A 37 3.28 -4.65 8.05
N THR A 38 3.42 -3.80 7.03
CA THR A 38 4.05 -4.10 5.75
C THR A 38 5.20 -3.14 5.50
N ALA A 39 6.20 -3.61 4.75
CA ALA A 39 7.37 -2.81 4.41
C ALA A 39 7.74 -2.98 2.93
N PRO A 40 7.05 -2.28 2.00
CA PRO A 40 7.45 -2.25 0.60
C PRO A 40 8.90 -1.74 0.42
N ASP A 41 9.68 -2.46 -0.39
CA ASP A 41 11.08 -2.13 -0.63
C ASP A 41 11.26 -0.78 -1.36
N PRO A 42 12.42 -0.14 -1.22
CA PRO A 42 12.81 0.98 -2.08
C PRO A 42 12.70 0.66 -3.57
N GLY A 43 12.18 1.61 -4.34
CA GLY A 43 11.96 1.49 -5.78
C GLY A 43 10.68 0.73 -6.16
N SER A 44 9.93 0.21 -5.18
CA SER A 44 8.67 -0.47 -5.44
C SER A 44 7.59 0.44 -6.03
N ARG A 45 6.66 -0.16 -6.77
CA ARG A 45 5.56 0.54 -7.45
C ARG A 45 4.32 -0.32 -7.41
N HIS A 46 3.18 0.28 -7.08
CA HIS A 46 1.95 -0.47 -6.95
C HIS A 46 0.70 0.42 -6.99
N HIS A 47 -0.44 -0.25 -7.10
CA HIS A 47 -1.70 0.31 -6.63
C HIS A 47 -1.95 -0.19 -5.21
N PRO A 48 -2.34 0.69 -4.27
CA PRO A 48 -2.93 0.23 -3.02
C PRO A 48 -4.33 -0.30 -3.35
N GLU A 49 -4.58 -1.57 -3.05
CA GLU A 49 -5.85 -2.24 -3.32
C GLU A 49 -6.41 -2.79 -2.01
N VAL A 50 -7.70 -2.59 -1.78
CA VAL A 50 -8.39 -3.09 -0.58
C VAL A 50 -9.52 -4.04 -0.98
N ARG A 51 -9.64 -5.15 -0.24
CA ARG A 51 -10.75 -6.11 -0.35
C ARG A 51 -11.31 -6.48 1.03
N GLY A 52 -12.50 -7.07 1.04
CA GLY A 52 -13.11 -7.60 2.27
C GLY A 52 -13.68 -6.55 3.22
N GLY A 53 -13.71 -5.27 2.81
CA GLY A 53 -14.22 -4.15 3.61
C GLY A 53 -13.28 -2.94 3.56
N ALA A 54 -13.25 -2.17 4.63
CA ALA A 54 -12.42 -0.99 4.79
C ALA A 54 -11.21 -1.24 5.72
N VAL A 55 -10.11 -0.54 5.42
CA VAL A 55 -8.91 -0.49 6.26
C VAL A 55 -8.51 0.97 6.46
N ILE A 56 -7.90 1.28 7.60
CA ILE A 56 -7.02 2.44 7.74
C ILE A 56 -5.60 1.96 7.41
N ALA A 57 -4.90 2.68 6.54
CA ALA A 57 -3.48 2.48 6.26
C ALA A 57 -2.69 3.67 6.81
N LEU A 58 -1.79 3.43 7.76
CA LEU A 58 -0.87 4.44 8.29
C LEU A 58 0.52 4.18 7.70
N PHE A 59 0.90 4.95 6.69
CA PHE A 59 2.16 4.79 5.99
C PHE A 59 3.15 5.91 6.31
N TYR A 60 4.41 5.51 6.47
CA TYR A 60 5.56 6.35 6.71
C TYR A 60 6.51 6.21 5.53
N LEU A 61 6.81 7.34 4.91
CA LEU A 61 7.66 7.42 3.74
C LEU A 61 9.02 7.97 4.17
N PRO A 62 10.13 7.27 3.91
CA PRO A 62 11.45 7.85 4.11
C PRO A 62 11.59 9.13 3.27
N ALA A 63 12.03 10.20 3.92
CA ALA A 63 12.08 11.56 3.36
C ALA A 63 10.73 12.11 2.82
N GLY A 64 9.60 11.53 3.22
CA GLY A 64 8.27 11.96 2.75
C GLY A 64 8.04 11.74 1.25
N ARG A 65 8.83 10.88 0.59
CA ARG A 65 8.81 10.75 -0.88
C ARG A 65 7.88 9.66 -1.37
N ILE A 66 6.98 10.07 -2.25
CA ILE A 66 6.12 9.24 -3.11
C ILE A 66 6.16 9.88 -4.50
N SER A 67 6.15 9.08 -5.56
CA SER A 67 6.11 9.59 -6.94
C SER A 67 4.94 8.99 -7.71
N TYR A 68 4.25 9.85 -8.45
CA TYR A 68 3.12 9.52 -9.32
C TYR A 68 3.51 9.61 -10.81
N ASP A 69 4.79 9.79 -11.10
CA ASP A 69 5.30 10.07 -12.46
C ASP A 69 5.51 8.79 -13.28
N PHE A 70 5.08 7.64 -12.76
CA PHE A 70 5.18 6.35 -13.43
C PHE A 70 3.90 6.05 -14.21
N ALA A 71 4.04 5.62 -15.46
CA ALA A 71 2.93 5.02 -16.18
C ALA A 71 2.50 3.73 -15.49
N ALA A 72 1.21 3.58 -15.25
CA ALA A 72 0.66 2.32 -14.76
C ALA A 72 0.87 1.22 -15.81
N PRO A 73 1.20 -0.02 -15.39
CA PRO A 73 1.25 -1.13 -16.33
C PRO A 73 -0.13 -1.34 -16.97
N SER A 74 -0.12 -1.66 -18.27
CA SER A 74 -1.30 -1.97 -19.09
C SER A 74 -1.98 -3.27 -18.66
#